data_AF-A0A2T2YEG3-F1
#
_entry.id   AF-A0A2T2YEG3-F1
#
_cell.length_a   1.000
_cell.length_b   1.000
_cell.length_c   1.000
_cell.angle_alpha   90.00
_cell.angle_beta   90.00
_cell.angle_gamma   90.00
#
_symmetry.space_group_name_H-M   'P 1'
#
loop_
_entity.id
_entity.type
_entity.pdbx_description
1 polymer ?
#
loop_
_entity_poly.entity_id
_entity_poly.type
_entity_poly.pdbx_seq_one_letter_code
_entity_poly.pdbx_strand_id
1 'polypeptide(L)'
;MNKYLILAFLLFFPWVIFAQSNRVGNIGQRTLQLQDESRHRPIVTEVWYPTPDSLQKSDKVFSPFIRRYTVRNGRLPTGKRPLIMLSHGTGGGRLTLEWLAQGLVQNGFIVAAVDHWGNTYENKIPLEFLKPWERPLDISFALTALLQNSEFSKVIDPQKIGAAGFSFGVIRL
;
A
#
# COMPACT_ATOMS: atom_id res chain seq x y z
N MET A 1 -68.06 -6.71 10.87
CA MET A 1 -66.83 -5.89 10.85
C MET A 1 -65.77 -6.57 11.72
N ASN A 2 -64.91 -7.38 11.12
CA ASN A 2 -63.93 -8.21 11.84
C ASN A 2 -62.53 -7.62 11.64
N LYS A 3 -61.90 -7.11 12.72
CA LYS A 3 -60.68 -6.28 12.70
C LYS A 3 -59.35 -7.06 12.59
N TYR A 4 -59.38 -8.34 12.20
CA TYR A 4 -58.20 -9.22 12.24
C TYR A 4 -57.55 -9.49 10.87
N LEU A 5 -57.68 -8.56 9.91
CA LEU A 5 -57.13 -8.71 8.56
C LEU A 5 -56.32 -7.48 8.13
N ILE A 6 -55.33 -7.09 8.94
CA ILE A 6 -54.27 -6.19 8.46
C ILE A 6 -52.92 -6.86 8.71
N LEU A 7 -52.54 -7.62 7.68
CA LEU A 7 -51.18 -7.77 7.17
C LEU A 7 -50.10 -8.20 8.15
N ALA A 8 -50.06 -9.52 8.36
CA ALA A 8 -48.84 -10.28 8.63
C ALA A 8 -47.85 -10.15 7.45
N PHE A 9 -47.17 -9.00 7.35
CA PHE A 9 -46.09 -8.74 6.38
C PHE A 9 -44.85 -8.12 7.06
N LEU A 10 -44.62 -8.48 8.33
CA LEU A 10 -43.44 -8.07 9.11
C LEU A 10 -42.55 -9.27 9.48
N LEU A 11 -42.48 -10.26 8.60
CA LEU A 11 -41.59 -11.40 8.77
C LEU A 11 -40.81 -11.62 7.46
N PHE A 12 -39.49 -11.56 7.57
CA PHE A 12 -38.48 -11.96 6.57
C PHE A 12 -38.15 -10.99 5.43
N PHE A 13 -37.54 -9.85 5.77
CA PHE A 13 -36.47 -9.33 4.90
C PHE A 13 -35.19 -9.20 5.73
N PRO A 14 -34.39 -10.27 5.89
CA PRO A 14 -33.01 -10.04 6.29
C PRO A 14 -32.41 -9.21 5.17
N TRP A 15 -32.00 -7.98 5.49
CA TRP A 15 -31.00 -7.28 4.71
C TRP A 15 -29.73 -8.10 4.80
N VAL A 16 -29.66 -9.17 4.01
CA VAL A 16 -28.39 -9.78 3.66
C VAL A 16 -27.73 -8.75 2.75
N ILE A 17 -27.05 -7.80 3.38
CA ILE A 17 -25.95 -7.10 2.74
C ILE A 17 -25.01 -8.25 2.39
N PHE A 18 -25.09 -8.72 1.15
CA PHE A 18 -23.98 -9.44 0.56
C PHE A 18 -22.84 -8.43 0.59
N ALA A 19 -22.04 -8.48 1.66
CA ALA A 19 -20.66 -8.12 1.54
C ALA A 19 -20.15 -9.04 0.43
N GLN A 20 -20.12 -8.53 -0.80
CA GLN A 20 -19.42 -9.20 -1.86
C GLN A 20 -18.01 -9.33 -1.33
N SER A 21 -17.69 -10.55 -0.86
CA SER A 21 -16.32 -11.02 -0.78
C SER A 21 -15.84 -11.01 -2.22
N ASN A 22 -15.49 -9.80 -2.71
CA ASN A 22 -14.70 -9.63 -3.90
C ASN A 22 -13.50 -10.52 -3.65
N ARG A 23 -13.40 -11.61 -4.42
CA ARG A 23 -12.21 -12.46 -4.39
C ARG A 23 -11.04 -11.49 -4.42
N VAL A 24 -10.22 -11.55 -3.38
CA VAL A 24 -9.06 -10.69 -3.23
C VAL A 24 -8.26 -10.87 -4.52
N GLY A 25 -8.22 -9.83 -5.35
CA GLY A 25 -7.51 -9.85 -6.61
C GLY A 25 -6.04 -10.19 -6.37
N ASN A 26 -5.30 -10.46 -7.45
CA ASN A 26 -3.85 -10.58 -7.30
C ASN A 26 -3.29 -9.24 -6.79
N ILE A 27 -2.05 -9.29 -6.32
CA ILE A 27 -1.35 -8.10 -5.84
C ILE A 27 -0.51 -7.58 -7.00
N GLY A 28 -0.80 -6.39 -7.48
CA GLY A 28 0.08 -5.66 -8.38
C GLY A 28 1.23 -5.07 -7.60
N GLN A 29 2.42 -5.02 -8.21
CA GLN A 29 3.61 -4.44 -7.61
C GLN A 29 4.34 -3.56 -8.63
N ARG A 30 4.67 -2.33 -8.26
CA ARG A 30 5.40 -1.37 -9.10
C ARG A 30 6.46 -0.64 -8.27
N THR A 31 7.67 -0.51 -8.80
CA THR A 31 8.70 0.36 -8.22
C THR A 31 8.66 1.71 -8.91
N LEU A 32 8.64 2.79 -8.13
CA LEU A 32 8.80 4.16 -8.56
C LEU A 32 10.20 4.64 -8.19
N GLN A 33 10.92 5.15 -9.19
CA GLN A 33 12.19 5.83 -9.00
C GLN A 33 11.91 7.32 -8.91
N LEU A 34 11.87 7.87 -7.68
CA LEU A 34 11.59 9.27 -7.44
C LEU A 34 12.89 10.00 -7.09
N GLN A 35 12.98 11.27 -7.47
CA GLN A 35 14.14 12.12 -7.18
C GLN A 35 13.67 13.39 -6.46
N ASP A 36 14.09 13.56 -5.21
CA ASP A 36 13.89 14.80 -4.46
C ASP A 36 15.04 15.76 -4.81
N GLU A 37 14.81 16.60 -5.81
CA GLU A 37 15.80 17.57 -6.30
C GLU A 37 16.17 18.59 -5.22
N SER A 38 15.25 18.94 -4.32
CA SER A 38 15.51 19.95 -3.29
C SER A 38 16.53 19.47 -2.26
N ARG A 39 16.51 18.18 -1.93
CA ARG A 39 17.41 17.54 -0.98
C ARG A 39 18.51 16.71 -1.65
N HIS A 40 18.51 16.61 -2.98
CA HIS A 40 19.40 15.77 -3.79
C HIS A 40 19.37 14.28 -3.38
N ARG A 41 18.18 13.75 -3.12
CA ARG A 41 17.99 12.37 -2.61
C ARG A 41 17.14 11.53 -3.57
N PRO A 42 17.63 10.38 -4.05
CA PRO A 42 16.77 9.40 -4.70
C PRO A 42 15.90 8.69 -3.64
N ILE A 43 14.59 8.66 -3.88
CA ILE A 43 13.57 8.09 -3.00
C ILE A 43 12.87 6.94 -3.74
N VAL A 44 13.50 5.77 -3.74
CA VAL A 44 12.93 4.57 -4.37
C VAL A 44 11.73 4.10 -3.57
N THR A 45 10.58 3.98 -4.23
CA THR A 45 9.31 3.64 -3.56
C THR A 45 8.71 2.39 -4.20
N GLU A 46 8.44 1.36 -3.40
CA GLU A 46 7.71 0.18 -3.85
C GLU A 46 6.23 0.34 -3.53
N VAL A 47 5.35 0.12 -4.51
CA VAL A 47 3.91 0.24 -4.35
C VAL A 47 3.24 -1.09 -4.65
N TRP A 48 2.41 -1.55 -3.72
CA TRP A 48 1.53 -2.69 -3.89
C TRP A 48 0.06 -2.26 -3.89
N TYR A 49 -0.75 -2.91 -4.71
CA TYR A 49 -2.15 -2.57 -4.90
C TYR A 49 -2.97 -3.76 -5.41
N PRO A 50 -4.29 -3.79 -5.23
CA PRO A 50 -5.13 -4.81 -5.85
C PRO A 50 -5.08 -4.68 -7.37
N THR A 51 -4.83 -5.78 -8.09
CA THR A 51 -4.86 -5.78 -9.56
C THR A 51 -5.86 -6.80 -10.09
N PRO A 52 -6.56 -6.50 -11.21
CA PRO A 52 -7.38 -7.49 -11.91
C PRO A 52 -6.54 -8.48 -12.73
N ASP A 53 -5.25 -8.20 -12.94
CA ASP A 53 -4.40 -9.02 -13.79
C ASP A 53 -4.09 -10.37 -13.12
N SER A 54 -3.85 -11.38 -13.94
CA SER A 54 -3.45 -12.73 -13.48
C SER A 54 -1.93 -12.85 -13.38
N LEU A 55 -1.46 -13.63 -12.40
CA LEU A 55 -0.05 -13.98 -12.29
C LEU A 55 0.45 -14.69 -13.54
N GLN A 56 1.58 -14.24 -14.06
CA GLN A 56 2.31 -14.87 -15.14
C GLN A 56 3.38 -15.82 -14.58
N LYS A 57 3.95 -16.68 -15.44
CA LYS A 57 5.05 -17.56 -15.02
C LYS A 57 6.28 -16.77 -14.56
N SER A 58 6.55 -15.63 -15.21
CA SER A 58 7.64 -14.70 -14.88
C SER A 58 7.49 -14.03 -13.51
N ASP A 59 6.27 -13.90 -12.98
CA ASP A 59 6.01 -13.31 -11.66
C ASP A 59 6.43 -14.25 -10.51
N LYS A 60 6.65 -15.54 -10.80
CA LYS A 60 7.04 -16.56 -9.81
C LYS A 60 8.55 -16.55 -9.56
N VAL A 61 9.05 -15.41 -9.09
CA VAL A 61 10.46 -15.22 -8.75
C VAL A 61 10.77 -15.83 -7.39
N PHE A 62 11.87 -16.58 -7.29
CA PHE A 62 12.34 -17.12 -6.02
C PHE A 62 12.59 -15.99 -5.00
N SER A 63 12.21 -16.25 -3.76
CA SER A 63 12.47 -15.38 -2.62
C SER A 63 12.92 -16.24 -1.44
N PRO A 64 13.99 -15.85 -0.72
CA PRO A 64 14.37 -16.52 0.52
C PRO A 64 13.34 -16.32 1.64
N PHE A 65 12.39 -15.39 1.48
CA PHE A 65 11.30 -15.15 2.41
C PHE A 65 9.95 -15.61 1.84
N ILE A 66 9.06 -16.09 2.72
CA ILE A 66 7.68 -16.43 2.37
C ILE A 66 6.95 -15.14 1.97
N ARG A 67 6.56 -15.05 0.70
CA ARG A 67 5.80 -13.94 0.14
C ARG A 67 4.78 -14.46 -0.86
N ARG A 68 3.65 -13.77 -1.01
CA ARG A 68 2.74 -14.00 -2.14
C ARG A 68 3.40 -13.47 -3.41
N TYR A 69 3.20 -14.16 -4.52
CA TYR A 69 3.62 -13.62 -5.81
C TYR A 69 2.79 -12.39 -6.17
N THR A 70 3.41 -11.47 -6.89
CA THR A 70 2.84 -10.20 -7.32
C THR A 70 2.91 -10.08 -8.83
N VAL A 71 1.90 -9.49 -9.46
CA VAL A 71 1.93 -9.15 -10.88
C VAL A 71 2.78 -7.90 -11.07
N ARG A 72 3.98 -8.05 -11.65
CA ARG A 72 4.86 -6.90 -11.86
C ARG A 72 4.23 -5.92 -12.85
N ASN A 73 4.16 -4.65 -12.48
CA ASN A 73 3.52 -3.58 -13.26
C ASN A 73 2.07 -3.88 -13.65
N GLY A 74 1.36 -4.71 -12.88
CA GLY A 74 -0.04 -5.05 -13.13
C GLY A 74 -0.93 -3.81 -13.18
N ARG A 75 -2.07 -3.91 -13.86
CA ARG A 75 -3.05 -2.83 -14.00
C ARG A 75 -3.52 -2.34 -12.63
N LEU A 76 -3.64 -1.03 -12.48
CA LEU A 76 -4.20 -0.41 -11.28
C LEU A 76 -5.68 -0.79 -11.08
N PRO A 77 -6.18 -0.80 -9.83
CA PRO A 77 -7.57 -1.09 -9.55
C PRO A 77 -8.48 0.03 -10.07
N THR A 78 -9.77 -0.27 -10.20
CA THR A 78 -10.80 0.76 -10.36
C THR A 78 -11.24 1.28 -8.97
N GLY A 79 -11.64 2.55 -8.94
CA GLY A 79 -12.10 3.23 -7.73
C GLY A 79 -10.97 3.69 -6.80
N LYS A 80 -11.26 4.70 -5.98
CA LYS A 80 -10.33 5.24 -4.99
C LYS A 80 -10.20 4.30 -3.78
N ARG A 81 -8.98 4.17 -3.26
CA ARG A 81 -8.61 3.26 -2.17
C ARG A 81 -7.80 4.01 -1.10
N PRO A 82 -7.92 3.63 0.18
CA PRO A 82 -7.05 4.18 1.22
C PRO A 82 -5.58 3.83 0.95
N LEU A 83 -4.68 4.72 1.35
CA LEU A 83 -3.22 4.56 1.20
C LEU A 83 -2.57 4.35 2.56
N ILE A 84 -1.65 3.38 2.66
CA ILE A 84 -0.73 3.23 3.79
C ILE A 84 0.71 3.44 3.33
N MET A 85 1.41 4.40 3.94
CA MET A 85 2.85 4.59 3.77
C MET A 85 3.62 3.71 4.75
N LEU A 86 4.66 3.03 4.30
CA LEU A 86 5.51 2.17 5.12
C LEU A 86 6.94 2.68 5.19
N SER A 87 7.49 2.70 6.40
CA SER A 87 8.89 3.01 6.67
C SER A 87 9.59 1.84 7.38
N HIS A 88 10.68 1.35 6.78
CA HIS A 88 11.44 0.19 7.28
C HIS A 88 12.33 0.55 8.48
N GLY A 89 12.86 -0.44 9.21
CA GLY A 89 13.81 -0.17 10.30
C GLY A 89 15.19 0.30 9.82
N THR A 90 16.12 0.51 10.74
CA THR A 90 17.52 0.86 10.43
C THR A 90 18.17 -0.18 9.52
N GLY A 91 18.80 0.25 8.43
CA GLY A 91 19.49 -0.63 7.48
C GLY A 91 18.59 -1.61 6.73
N GLY A 92 17.26 -1.45 6.82
CA GLY A 92 16.27 -2.21 6.05
C GLY A 92 16.11 -1.71 4.63
N GLY A 93 14.95 -1.90 4.03
CA GLY A 93 14.58 -1.30 2.75
C GLY A 93 13.08 -1.43 2.49
N ARG A 94 12.61 -0.88 1.37
CA ARG A 94 11.20 -0.84 0.97
C ARG A 94 10.54 -2.23 0.98
N LEU A 95 11.29 -3.31 0.72
CA LEU A 95 10.77 -4.68 0.72
C LEU A 95 10.75 -5.34 2.12
N THR A 96 11.35 -4.74 3.16
CA THR A 96 11.45 -5.33 4.50
C THR A 96 10.09 -5.61 5.15
N LEU A 97 9.10 -4.76 4.86
CA LEU A 97 7.73 -4.89 5.39
C LEU A 97 6.75 -5.41 4.34
N GLU A 98 7.23 -6.12 3.31
CA GLU A 98 6.38 -6.62 2.25
C GLU A 98 5.23 -7.51 2.75
N TRP A 99 5.49 -8.39 3.73
CA TRP A 99 4.45 -9.25 4.29
C TRP A 99 3.25 -8.44 4.83
N LEU A 100 3.52 -7.29 5.44
CA LEU A 100 2.50 -6.37 5.95
C LEU A 100 1.80 -5.67 4.78
N ALA A 101 2.56 -5.20 3.80
CA ALA A 101 2.01 -4.59 2.58
C ALA A 101 1.04 -5.53 1.87
N GLN A 102 1.42 -6.80 1.71
CA GLN A 102 0.58 -7.82 1.11
C GLN A 102 -0.70 -8.05 1.91
N GLY A 103 -0.62 -8.18 3.23
CA GLY A 103 -1.79 -8.32 4.10
C GLY A 103 -2.75 -7.12 4.01
N LEU A 104 -2.23 -5.90 3.97
CA LEU A 104 -3.03 -4.68 3.80
C LEU A 104 -3.68 -4.58 2.41
N VAL A 105 -2.95 -4.89 1.34
CA VAL A 105 -3.50 -4.91 -0.02
C VAL A 105 -4.63 -5.92 -0.15
N GLN A 106 -4.51 -7.08 0.50
CA GLN A 106 -5.59 -8.07 0.53
C GLN A 106 -6.86 -7.54 1.20
N ASN A 107 -6.76 -6.52 2.05
CA ASN A 107 -7.87 -5.80 2.67
C ASN A 107 -8.28 -4.53 1.89
N GLY A 108 -7.80 -4.37 0.65
CA GLY A 108 -8.25 -3.33 -0.26
C GLY A 108 -7.48 -2.01 -0.17
N PHE A 109 -6.36 -1.96 0.56
CA PHE A 109 -5.49 -0.78 0.61
C PHE A 109 -4.57 -0.71 -0.61
N ILE A 110 -4.13 0.50 -0.95
CA ILE A 110 -2.87 0.72 -1.67
C ILE A 110 -1.79 0.91 -0.61
N VAL A 111 -0.61 0.34 -0.82
CA VAL A 111 0.50 0.43 0.14
C VAL A 111 1.75 0.86 -0.59
N ALA A 112 2.46 1.86 -0.04
CA ALA A 112 3.73 2.33 -0.59
C ALA A 112 4.82 2.28 0.47
N ALA A 113 5.94 1.61 0.22
CA ALA A 113 7.10 1.55 1.10
C ALA A 113 8.27 2.32 0.51
N VAL A 114 8.94 3.11 1.33
CA VAL A 114 10.00 4.03 0.90
C VAL A 114 11.37 3.51 1.33
N ASP A 115 12.34 3.51 0.41
CA ASP A 115 13.76 3.42 0.77
C ASP A 115 14.24 4.78 1.27
N HIS A 116 14.79 4.79 2.49
CA HIS A 116 15.39 5.98 3.07
C HIS A 116 16.85 6.11 2.64
N TRP A 117 17.16 7.13 1.84
CA TRP A 117 18.48 7.30 1.24
C TRP A 117 19.61 7.23 2.27
N GLY A 118 20.65 6.45 1.96
CA GLY A 118 21.80 6.22 2.83
C GLY A 118 21.52 5.39 4.10
N ASN A 119 20.29 4.94 4.31
CA ASN A 119 19.90 4.09 5.43
C ASN A 119 19.21 2.81 4.94
N THR A 120 19.75 2.16 3.91
CA THR A 120 19.22 0.90 3.39
C THR A 120 20.23 -0.25 3.43
N TYR A 121 19.78 -1.49 3.19
CA TYR A 121 20.67 -2.64 3.12
C TYR A 121 21.67 -2.54 1.94
N GLU A 122 21.26 -1.90 0.84
CA GLU A 122 22.03 -1.67 -0.39
C GLU A 122 22.86 -0.36 -0.37
N ASN A 123 22.45 0.64 0.41
CA ASN A 123 23.12 1.94 0.49
C ASN A 123 23.26 2.39 1.96
N LYS A 124 24.49 2.28 2.50
CA LYS A 124 24.79 2.54 3.92
C LYS A 124 25.75 3.73 4.04
N ILE A 125 25.18 4.91 4.27
CA ILE A 125 25.93 6.12 4.61
C ILE A 125 25.86 6.29 6.13
N PRO A 126 26.95 6.11 6.88
CA PRO A 126 26.91 6.07 8.34
C PRO A 126 26.21 7.27 8.99
N LEU A 127 26.37 8.46 8.41
CA LEU A 127 25.74 9.67 8.93
C LEU A 127 24.21 9.64 8.82
N GLU A 128 23.65 8.99 7.80
CA GLU A 128 22.19 8.88 7.60
C GLU A 128 21.52 7.90 8.59
N PHE A 129 22.31 7.08 9.29
CA PHE A 129 21.82 6.23 10.38
C PHE A 129 21.52 7.04 11.65
N LEU A 130 22.02 8.27 11.74
CA LEU A 130 21.84 9.18 12.88
C LEU A 130 20.79 10.27 12.60
N LYS A 131 20.11 10.22 11.45
CA LYS A 131 19.15 11.26 11.01
C LYS A 131 17.72 10.72 10.93
N PRO A 132 17.05 10.40 12.05
CA PRO A 132 15.66 9.96 12.02
C PRO A 132 14.71 11.00 11.42
N TRP A 133 15.07 12.29 11.48
CA TRP A 133 14.27 13.40 10.94
C TRP A 133 14.19 13.44 9.41
N GLU A 134 15.09 12.78 8.67
CA GLU A 134 14.97 12.69 7.20
C GLU A 134 13.83 11.76 6.76
N ARG A 135 13.48 10.78 7.60
CA ARG A 135 12.47 9.75 7.27
C ARG A 135 11.06 10.30 7.05
N PRO A 136 10.50 11.16 7.93
CA PRO A 136 9.22 11.79 7.65
C PRO A 136 9.28 12.66 6.38
N LEU A 137 10.40 13.34 6.09
CA LEU A 137 10.55 14.13 4.86
C LEU A 137 10.53 13.25 3.61
N ASP A 138 11.23 12.11 3.63
CA ASP A 138 11.21 11.13 2.54
C ASP A 138 9.79 10.58 2.30
N ILE A 139 9.04 10.34 3.39
CA ILE A 139 7.66 9.85 3.31
C ILE A 139 6.72 10.93 2.76
N SER A 140 6.81 12.16 3.26
CA SER A 140 6.01 13.29 2.77
C SER A 140 6.29 13.57 1.30
N PHE A 141 7.55 13.48 0.87
CA PHE A 141 7.95 13.60 -0.52
C PHE A 141 7.33 12.49 -1.39
N ALA A 142 7.52 11.22 -1.01
CA ALA A 142 6.97 10.08 -1.75
C ALA A 142 5.44 10.11 -1.82
N LEU A 143 4.77 10.49 -0.72
CA LEU A 143 3.33 10.68 -0.67
C LEU A 143 2.87 11.75 -1.66
N THR A 144 3.52 12.91 -1.65
CA THR A 144 3.21 14.01 -2.57
C THR A 144 3.37 13.57 -4.03
N ALA A 145 4.48 12.88 -4.33
CA ALA A 145 4.73 12.36 -5.67
C ALA A 145 3.66 11.35 -6.11
N LEU A 146 3.20 10.46 -5.23
CA LEU A 146 2.10 9.53 -5.51
C LEU A 146 0.77 10.25 -5.79
N LEU A 147 0.46 11.28 -5.00
CA LEU A 147 -0.77 12.07 -5.17
C LEU A 147 -0.75 12.96 -6.42
N GLN A 148 0.43 13.29 -6.94
CA GLN A 148 0.61 14.04 -8.19
C GLN A 148 0.82 13.14 -9.41
N ASN A 149 1.13 11.85 -9.21
CA ASN A 149 1.34 10.90 -10.29
C ASN A 149 0.04 10.71 -11.11
N SER A 150 0.16 10.73 -12.45
CA SER A 150 -0.98 10.72 -13.38
C SER A 150 -1.83 9.44 -13.37
N GLU A 151 -1.28 8.33 -12.87
CA GLU A 151 -1.98 7.06 -12.70
C GLU A 151 -2.46 6.87 -11.26
N PHE A 152 -1.57 7.01 -10.27
CA PHE A 152 -1.89 6.74 -8.86
C PHE A 152 -2.86 7.74 -8.24
N SER A 153 -2.81 9.03 -8.62
CA SER A 153 -3.74 10.06 -8.14
C SER A 153 -5.21 9.74 -8.41
N LYS A 154 -5.49 8.92 -9.44
CA LYS A 154 -6.85 8.52 -9.83
C LYS A 154 -7.42 7.41 -8.94
N VAL A 155 -6.54 6.62 -8.30
CA VAL A 155 -6.91 5.41 -7.54
C VAL A 155 -6.62 5.53 -6.03
N ILE A 156 -5.92 6.57 -5.60
CA ILE A 156 -5.71 6.88 -4.18
C ILE A 156 -6.80 7.83 -3.68
N ASP A 157 -7.34 7.54 -2.50
CA ASP A 157 -8.22 8.43 -1.75
C ASP A 157 -7.37 9.38 -0.87
N PRO A 158 -7.25 10.68 -1.23
CA PRO A 158 -6.42 11.62 -0.47
C PRO A 158 -6.97 11.93 0.93
N GLN A 159 -8.22 11.55 1.24
CA GLN A 159 -8.81 11.74 2.57
C GLN A 159 -8.56 10.54 3.50
N LYS A 160 -7.94 9.46 3.02
CA LYS A 160 -7.71 8.22 3.77
C LYS A 160 -6.27 7.76 3.63
N ILE A 161 -5.38 8.49 4.30
CA ILE A 161 -3.95 8.21 4.31
C ILE A 161 -3.53 7.86 5.73
N GLY A 162 -2.85 6.73 5.88
CA GLY A 162 -2.22 6.30 7.11
C GLY A 162 -0.75 5.98 6.90
N ALA A 163 -0.03 5.77 8.00
CA ALA A 163 1.35 5.29 7.96
C ALA A 163 1.59 4.23 9.03
N ALA A 164 2.54 3.36 8.75
CA ALA A 164 3.08 2.42 9.73
C ALA A 164 4.59 2.28 9.52
N GLY A 165 5.29 1.86 10.56
CA GLY A 165 6.71 1.60 10.46
C GLY A 165 7.22 0.72 11.58
N PHE A 166 8.44 0.21 11.41
CA PHE A 166 9.05 -0.73 12.33
C PHE A 166 10.35 -0.14 12.90
N SER A 167 10.53 -0.21 14.22
CA SER A 167 11.75 0.26 14.91
C SER A 167 12.06 1.73 14.56
N PHE A 168 13.22 2.02 13.96
CA PHE A 168 13.61 3.36 13.51
C PHE A 168 12.71 3.94 12.40
N GLY A 169 11.84 3.12 11.80
CA GLY A 169 10.84 3.54 10.83
C GLY A 169 9.54 4.07 11.44
N VAL A 170 9.40 4.15 12.77
CA VAL A 170 8.22 4.81 13.35
C VAL A 170 8.22 6.28 12.96
N ILE A 171 7.19 6.69 12.21
CA ILE A 171 7.02 8.04 11.68
C ILE A 171 5.66 8.61 12.08
N ARG A 172 5.53 9.94 11.94
CA ARG A 172 4.25 10.66 12.01
C ARG A 172 4.02 11.33 10.65
N LEU A 173 2.79 11.18 10.12
CA LEU A 173 2.31 11.91 8.94
C LEU A 173 1.87 13.33 9.32
#